data_AF-A0AA40B2W4-F1
#
_entry.id   AF-A0AA40B2W4-F1
#
_cell.length_a   1.000
_cell.length_b   1.000
_cell.length_c   1.000
_cell.angle_alpha   90.00
_cell.angle_beta   90.00
_cell.angle_gamma   90.00
#
_symmetry.space_group_name_H-M   'P 1'
#
loop_
_entity.id
_entity.type
_entity.pdbx_description
1 polymer ?
#
loop_
_entity_poly.entity_id
_entity_poly.type
_entity_poly.pdbx_seq_one_letter_code
_entity_poly.pdbx_strand_id
1 'polypeptide(L)'
;DLWCEFFELKKCPAAFQFNEEAAWIEHHVLHFEEALPHQSNCWFCDDFRFVAKSPGELYPRFYDRMQHIYSHIYTDRMTIQNVRPDFHIIEHMYRKCLISNQTYRIAMAFDELPPEYRIPGVPGAAPASSN
;
A
#
# COMPACT_ATOMS: atom_id res chain seq x y z
N ASP A 1 -10.29 -7.14 12.08
CA ASP A 1 -10.45 -7.47 10.65
C ASP A 1 -9.22 -7.04 9.89
N LEU A 2 -8.92 -7.75 8.81
CA LEU A 2 -7.87 -7.44 7.85
C LEU A 2 -8.53 -6.80 6.63
N TRP A 3 -7.98 -5.68 6.15
CA TRP A 3 -8.50 -4.94 5.00
C TRP A 3 -7.58 -5.07 3.80
N CYS A 4 -8.12 -4.86 2.60
CA CYS A 4 -7.32 -4.82 1.38
C CYS A 4 -6.54 -3.50 1.26
N GLU A 5 -5.22 -3.58 1.02
CA GLU A 5 -4.35 -2.44 0.68
C GLU A 5 -4.87 -1.64 -0.51
N PHE A 6 -5.51 -2.33 -1.46
CA PHE A 6 -5.98 -1.76 -2.70
C PHE A 6 -7.41 -1.21 -2.60
N PHE A 7 -7.96 -1.05 -1.39
CA PHE A 7 -9.27 -0.40 -1.19
C PHE A 7 -9.29 0.98 -1.81
N GLU A 8 -8.30 1.85 -1.54
CA GLU A 8 -8.30 3.19 -2.12
C GLU A 8 -7.93 3.23 -3.61
N LEU A 9 -6.99 2.38 -4.02
CA LEU A 9 -6.44 2.35 -5.38
C LEU A 9 -7.38 1.69 -6.40
N LYS A 10 -8.01 0.57 -6.02
CA LYS A 10 -8.85 -0.26 -6.90
C LYS A 10 -10.30 -0.36 -6.42
N LYS A 11 -10.70 0.35 -5.36
CA LYS A 11 -12.04 0.29 -4.75
C LYS A 11 -12.44 -1.13 -4.38
N CYS A 12 -11.45 -1.93 -3.94
CA CYS A 12 -11.65 -3.32 -3.56
C CYS A 12 -12.23 -3.41 -2.14
N PRO A 13 -13.49 -3.86 -1.94
CA PRO A 13 -14.16 -3.86 -0.64
C PRO A 13 -13.83 -5.07 0.23
N ALA A 14 -12.84 -5.88 -0.15
CA ALA A 14 -12.55 -7.14 0.52
C ALA A 14 -12.06 -6.90 1.96
N ALA A 15 -12.67 -7.64 2.89
CA ALA A 15 -12.33 -7.67 4.29
C ALA A 15 -12.33 -9.12 4.76
N PHE A 16 -11.46 -9.42 5.73
CA PHE A 16 -11.20 -10.76 6.21
C PHE A 16 -11.13 -10.77 7.74
N GLN A 17 -11.42 -11.91 8.34
CA GLN A 17 -11.21 -12.13 9.77
C GLN A 17 -9.71 -12.30 10.07
N PHE A 18 -9.32 -12.08 11.33
CA PHE A 18 -7.90 -12.17 11.71
C PHE A 18 -7.31 -13.57 11.47
N ASN A 19 -8.10 -14.64 11.62
CA ASN A 19 -7.66 -16.01 11.36
C ASN A 19 -7.61 -16.39 9.86
N GLU A 20 -7.95 -15.49 8.95
CA GLU A 20 -7.95 -15.71 7.50
C GLU A 20 -6.68 -15.15 6.82
N GLU A 21 -5.56 -15.13 7.54
CA GLU A 21 -4.27 -14.60 7.06
C GLU A 21 -3.93 -15.09 5.65
N ALA A 22 -3.93 -16.41 5.40
CA ALA A 22 -3.58 -16.96 4.10
C ALA A 22 -4.50 -16.46 2.97
N ALA A 23 -5.82 -16.42 3.20
CA ALA A 23 -6.77 -15.93 2.22
C ALA A 23 -6.59 -14.42 1.95
N TRP A 24 -6.27 -13.66 2.98
CA TRP A 24 -5.96 -12.24 2.88
C TRP A 24 -4.68 -11.99 2.07
N ILE A 25 -3.62 -12.77 2.28
CA ILE A 25 -2.37 -12.67 1.49
C ILE A 25 -2.63 -13.00 0.01
N GLU A 26 -3.27 -14.14 -0.26
CA GLU A 26 -3.58 -14.56 -1.63
C GLU A 26 -4.45 -13.53 -2.35
N HIS A 27 -5.41 -12.93 -1.65
CA HIS A 27 -6.23 -11.86 -2.21
C HIS A 27 -5.39 -10.66 -2.69
N HIS A 28 -4.32 -10.28 -1.97
CA HIS A 28 -3.45 -9.19 -2.39
C HIS A 28 -2.65 -9.56 -3.65
N VAL A 29 -2.20 -10.81 -3.75
CA VAL A 29 -1.50 -11.32 -4.94
C VAL A 29 -2.37 -11.21 -6.20
N LEU A 30 -3.68 -11.48 -6.08
CA LEU A 30 -4.62 -11.40 -7.21
C LEU A 30 -4.71 -10.00 -7.84
N HIS A 31 -4.45 -8.93 -7.10
CA HIS A 31 -4.49 -7.56 -7.65
C HIS A 31 -3.39 -7.28 -8.67
N PHE A 32 -2.37 -8.13 -8.74
CA PHE A 32 -1.21 -7.96 -9.60
C PHE A 32 -1.30 -8.71 -10.95
N GLU A 33 -2.33 -9.53 -11.19
CA GLU A 33 -2.51 -10.23 -12.47
C GLU A 33 -1.21 -10.92 -12.96
N GLU A 34 -0.56 -11.69 -12.07
CA GLU A 34 0.74 -12.37 -12.27
C GLU A 34 1.99 -11.45 -12.34
N ALA A 35 1.81 -10.13 -12.35
CA ALA A 35 2.90 -9.17 -12.36
C ALA A 35 3.21 -8.66 -10.95
N LEU A 36 3.77 -9.51 -10.09
CA LEU A 36 4.21 -9.08 -8.75
C LEU A 36 5.37 -8.06 -8.78
N PRO A 37 5.46 -7.16 -7.78
CA PRO A 37 6.50 -6.14 -7.73
C PRO A 37 7.86 -6.74 -7.34
N HIS A 38 8.95 -6.18 -7.88
CA HIS A 38 10.31 -6.55 -7.48
C HIS A 38 10.70 -6.01 -6.11
N GLN A 39 10.06 -4.91 -5.69
CA GLN A 39 10.33 -4.23 -4.44
C GLN A 39 9.02 -3.77 -3.82
N SER A 40 8.93 -3.91 -2.51
CA SER A 40 7.82 -3.43 -1.70
C SER A 40 8.31 -3.16 -0.27
N ASN A 41 7.56 -2.35 0.47
CA ASN A 41 7.85 -1.91 1.82
C ASN A 41 6.70 -2.28 2.77
N CYS A 42 7.00 -2.42 4.06
CA CYS A 42 5.98 -2.54 5.10
C CYS A 42 5.14 -1.24 5.19
N TRP A 43 3.85 -1.35 5.55
CA TRP A 43 2.98 -0.20 5.81
C TRP A 43 3.39 0.59 7.05
N PHE A 44 3.94 -0.11 8.04
CA PHE A 44 4.12 0.41 9.39
C PHE A 44 5.57 0.72 9.74
N CYS A 45 6.55 0.05 9.12
CA CYS A 45 7.97 0.31 9.35
C CYS A 45 8.54 1.37 8.40
N ASP A 46 9.50 2.16 8.86
CA ASP A 46 10.13 3.21 8.05
C ASP A 46 11.03 2.64 6.94
N ASP A 47 11.87 1.65 7.28
CA ASP A 47 12.94 1.17 6.39
C ASP A 47 12.93 -0.36 6.16
N PHE A 48 11.79 -1.03 6.37
CA PHE A 48 11.70 -2.47 6.12
C PHE A 48 11.29 -2.75 4.67
N ARG A 49 12.26 -3.24 3.87
CA ARG A 49 12.10 -3.51 2.43
C ARG A 49 12.13 -5.00 2.11
N PHE A 50 11.29 -5.39 1.17
CA PHE A 50 11.21 -6.74 0.60
C PHE A 50 11.60 -6.66 -0.87
N VAL A 51 12.74 -7.23 -1.22
CA VAL A 51 13.33 -7.15 -2.57
C VAL A 51 13.54 -8.54 -3.13
N ALA A 52 12.97 -8.79 -4.31
CA ALA A 52 13.18 -10.01 -5.08
C ALA A 52 14.38 -9.84 -6.01
N LYS A 53 15.35 -10.76 -5.93
CA LYS A 53 16.56 -10.76 -6.77
C LYS A 53 16.39 -11.49 -8.09
N SER A 54 15.34 -12.29 -8.20
CA SER A 54 15.00 -13.05 -9.40
C SER A 54 13.49 -13.24 -9.51
N PRO A 55 12.95 -13.59 -10.70
CA PRO A 55 11.52 -13.84 -10.88
C PRO A 55 10.94 -14.90 -9.92
N GLY A 56 11.72 -15.93 -9.58
CA GLY A 56 11.31 -16.97 -8.63
C GLY A 56 11.17 -16.50 -7.18
N GLU A 57 11.70 -15.31 -6.85
CA GLU A 57 11.58 -14.71 -5.52
C GLU A 57 10.41 -13.73 -5.38
N LEU A 58 9.71 -13.38 -6.47
CA LEU A 58 8.65 -12.36 -6.44
C LEU A 58 7.53 -12.73 -5.45
N TYR A 59 6.97 -13.93 -5.58
CA TYR A 59 5.91 -14.40 -4.69
C TYR A 59 6.39 -14.59 -3.25
N PRO A 60 7.49 -15.31 -2.96
CA PRO A 60 7.99 -15.44 -1.59
C PRO A 60 8.25 -14.09 -0.90
N ARG A 61 8.81 -13.10 -1.62
CA ARG A 61 9.09 -11.78 -1.03
C ARG A 61 7.84 -10.96 -0.77
N PHE A 62 6.85 -11.05 -1.64
CA PHE A 62 5.57 -10.41 -1.40
C PHE A 62 4.80 -11.10 -0.28
N TYR A 63 4.88 -12.42 -0.18
CA TYR A 63 4.31 -13.20 0.91
C TYR A 63 4.94 -12.81 2.25
N ASP A 64 6.29 -12.79 2.33
CA ASP A 64 7.05 -12.34 3.50
C ASP A 64 6.59 -10.96 3.97
N ARG A 65 6.37 -10.03 3.02
CA ARG A 65 5.84 -8.69 3.31
C ARG A 65 4.48 -8.75 3.99
N MET A 66 3.54 -9.48 3.40
CA MET A 66 2.17 -9.50 3.90
C MET A 66 2.11 -10.19 5.28
N GLN A 67 2.88 -11.25 5.51
CA GLN A 67 2.99 -11.87 6.84
C GLN A 67 3.57 -10.90 7.88
N HIS A 68 4.60 -10.15 7.50
CA HIS A 68 5.19 -9.14 8.38
C HIS A 68 4.19 -8.04 8.76
N ILE A 69 3.42 -7.55 7.78
CA ILE A 69 2.33 -6.58 8.02
C ILE A 69 1.24 -7.19 8.91
N TYR A 70 0.85 -8.45 8.68
CA TYR A 70 -0.10 -9.16 9.53
C TYR A 70 0.36 -9.21 10.99
N SER A 71 1.64 -9.46 11.24
CA SER A 71 2.21 -9.43 12.60
C SER A 71 2.01 -8.08 13.29
N HIS A 72 2.15 -6.96 12.58
CA HIS A 72 1.90 -5.63 13.18
C HIS A 72 0.43 -5.42 13.54
N ILE A 73 -0.47 -5.86 12.67
CA ILE A 73 -1.91 -5.78 12.94
C ILE A 73 -2.28 -6.67 14.14
N TYR A 74 -1.73 -7.89 14.19
CA TYR A 74 -2.07 -8.87 15.21
C TYR A 74 -1.38 -8.63 16.56
N THR A 75 -0.11 -8.25 16.59
CA THR A 75 0.65 -8.10 17.83
C THR A 75 0.58 -6.66 18.34
N ASP A 76 0.81 -5.69 17.45
CA ASP A 76 0.95 -4.27 17.83
C ASP A 76 -0.37 -3.50 17.75
N ARG A 77 -1.46 -4.16 17.32
CA ARG A 77 -2.80 -3.58 17.14
C ARG A 77 -2.81 -2.39 16.17
N MET A 78 -1.91 -2.40 15.18
CA MET A 78 -1.89 -1.38 14.13
C MET A 78 -3.19 -1.39 13.32
N THR A 79 -3.67 -0.21 12.97
CA THR A 79 -4.94 -0.02 12.25
C THR A 79 -4.72 0.66 10.90
N ILE A 80 -5.78 0.79 10.10
CA ILE A 80 -5.74 1.49 8.81
C ILE A 80 -5.26 2.95 8.94
N GLN A 81 -5.47 3.59 10.10
CA GLN A 81 -5.02 4.97 10.36
C GLN A 81 -3.49 5.08 10.46
N ASN A 82 -2.79 3.96 10.66
CA ASN A 82 -1.34 3.90 10.77
C ASN A 82 -0.67 3.50 9.44
N VAL A 83 -1.45 3.18 8.40
CA VAL A 83 -0.93 2.69 7.12
C VAL A 83 -0.29 3.83 6.35
N ARG A 84 0.90 3.57 5.82
CA ARG A 84 1.58 4.42 4.84
C ARG A 84 1.58 3.76 3.48
N PRO A 85 1.44 4.54 2.40
CA PRO A 85 1.45 3.99 1.06
C PRO A 85 2.82 3.43 0.70
N ASP A 86 2.81 2.26 0.07
CA ASP A 86 3.99 1.72 -0.57
C ASP A 86 4.12 2.31 -1.98
N PHE A 87 4.91 3.38 -2.10
CA PHE A 87 5.12 4.06 -3.38
C PHE A 87 5.75 3.15 -4.45
N HIS A 88 6.51 2.13 -4.07
CA HIS A 88 7.06 1.16 -5.04
C HIS A 88 5.95 0.28 -5.63
N ILE A 89 5.00 -0.17 -4.81
CA ILE A 89 3.82 -0.89 -5.29
C ILE A 89 2.97 0.01 -6.19
N ILE A 90 2.71 1.26 -5.77
CA ILE A 90 1.89 2.20 -6.56
C ILE A 90 2.51 2.47 -7.93
N GLU A 91 3.81 2.75 -7.99
CA GLU A 91 4.54 2.96 -9.24
C GLU A 91 4.51 1.70 -10.12
N HIS A 92 4.75 0.53 -9.53
CA HIS A 92 4.71 -0.74 -10.25
C HIS A 92 3.33 -1.01 -10.86
N MET A 93 2.26 -0.82 -10.10
CA MET A 93 0.88 -0.99 -10.59
C MET A 93 0.59 -0.04 -11.75
N TYR A 94 1.02 1.21 -11.67
CA TYR A 94 0.87 2.16 -12.77
C TYR A 94 1.64 1.73 -14.03
N ARG A 95 2.91 1.32 -13.88
CA ARG A 95 3.74 0.84 -15.00
C ARG A 95 3.20 -0.43 -15.64
N LYS A 96 2.43 -1.24 -14.90
CA LYS A 96 1.74 -2.44 -15.39
C LYS A 96 0.30 -2.16 -15.85
N CYS A 97 -0.12 -0.90 -15.90
CA CYS A 97 -1.48 -0.49 -16.28
C CYS A 97 -2.59 -1.08 -15.39
N LEU A 98 -2.27 -1.47 -14.15
CA LEU A 98 -3.22 -2.01 -13.17
C LEU A 98 -4.05 -0.91 -12.48
N ILE A 99 -3.61 0.34 -12.59
CA ILE A 99 -4.31 1.54 -12.10
C ILE A 99 -4.22 2.67 -13.14
N SER A 100 -5.19 3.60 -13.10
CA SER A 100 -5.21 4.76 -14.00
C SER A 100 -4.13 5.80 -13.64
N ASN A 101 -3.76 6.67 -14.59
CA ASN A 101 -2.88 7.81 -14.32
C ASN A 101 -3.45 8.74 -13.24
N GLN A 102 -4.78 8.96 -13.22
CA GLN A 102 -5.42 9.78 -12.19
C GLN A 102 -5.26 9.15 -10.81
N THR A 103 -5.51 7.85 -10.68
CA THR A 103 -5.32 7.09 -9.43
C THR A 103 -3.86 7.18 -8.96
N TYR A 104 -2.91 6.98 -9.88
CA TYR A 104 -1.48 7.09 -9.59
C TYR A 104 -1.12 8.48 -9.05
N ARG A 105 -1.55 9.56 -9.73
CA ARG A 105 -1.25 10.93 -9.30
C ARG A 105 -1.81 11.27 -7.92
N ILE A 106 -3.04 10.80 -7.61
CA ILE A 106 -3.66 11.00 -6.30
C ILE A 106 -2.88 10.24 -5.22
N ALA A 107 -2.53 8.98 -5.49
CA ALA A 107 -1.80 8.14 -4.52
C ALA A 107 -0.38 8.67 -4.25
N MET A 108 0.32 9.15 -5.28
CA MET A 108 1.65 9.75 -5.15
C MET A 108 1.65 11.13 -4.47
N ALA A 109 0.48 11.76 -4.32
CA ALA A 109 0.32 13.02 -3.59
C ALA A 109 0.12 12.82 -2.08
N PHE A 110 0.20 11.57 -1.59
CA PHE A 110 0.15 11.31 -0.16
C PHE A 110 1.31 12.00 0.56
N ASP A 111 0.98 12.62 1.70
CA ASP A 111 1.93 13.27 2.59
C ASP A 111 1.44 13.04 4.03
N GLU A 112 2.34 12.71 4.94
CA GLU A 112 2.05 12.48 6.35
C GLU A 112 1.72 13.78 7.08
N LEU A 113 2.15 14.94 6.54
CA LEU A 113 1.78 16.23 7.07
C LEU A 113 0.27 16.46 6.89
N PRO A 114 -0.45 16.90 7.94
CA PRO A 114 -1.81 17.38 7.77
C PRO A 114 -1.87 18.51 6.73
N PRO A 115 -2.95 18.61 5.91
CA PRO A 115 -3.05 19.58 4.83
C PRO A 115 -2.78 21.04 5.23
N GLU A 116 -3.06 21.41 6.48
CA GLU A 116 -2.82 22.73 7.07
C GLU A 116 -1.34 23.08 7.25
N TYR A 117 -0.45 22.08 7.30
CA TYR A 117 0.99 22.26 7.42
C TYR A 117 1.73 22.02 6.09
N ARG A 118 1.01 21.66 5.02
CA ARG A 118 1.59 21.47 3.68
C ARG A 118 1.85 22.82 3.01
N ILE A 119 2.90 22.91 2.21
CA ILE A 119 3.24 24.12 1.45
C ILE A 119 2.08 24.43 0.47
N PRO A 120 1.49 25.65 0.48
CA PRO A 120 0.41 25.99 -0.44
C PRO A 120 0.80 25.79 -1.91
N GLY A 121 -0.08 25.14 -2.68
CA GLY A 121 0.12 24.92 -4.12
C GLY A 121 0.68 23.54 -4.50
N VAL A 122 1.00 22.66 -3.53
CA VAL A 122 1.30 21.25 -3.81
C VAL A 122 0.02 20.40 -3.81
N PRO A 123 -0.04 19.30 -4.59
CA PRO A 123 -1.17 18.37 -4.56
C PRO A 123 -1.50 17.92 -3.13
N GLY A 124 -2.74 18.12 -2.69
CA GLY A 124 -3.21 17.74 -1.36
C GLY A 124 -3.04 18.79 -0.25
N ALA A 125 -2.50 19.99 -0.53
CA ALA A 125 -2.49 21.07 0.46
C ALA A 125 -3.89 21.70 0.64
N ALA A 126 -4.15 22.24 1.83
CA ALA A 126 -5.33 23.07 2.05
C ALA A 126 -5.25 24.33 1.15
N PRO A 127 -6.38 24.84 0.63
CA PRO A 127 -6.38 26.11 -0.08
C PRO A 127 -5.87 27.21 0.84
N ALA A 128 -5.05 28.11 0.29
CA ALA A 128 -4.51 29.24 1.07
C ALA A 128 -5.68 30.01 1.69
N SER A 129 -5.68 30.11 3.02
CA SER A 129 -6.66 30.91 3.76
C SER A 129 -6.56 32.34 3.27
N SER A 130 -7.59 32.80 2.56
CA SER A 130 -7.70 34.18 2.11
C SER A 130 -8.13 35.02 3.33
N ASN A 131 -7.24 35.87 3.84
CA ASN A 131 -7.60 36.94 4.77
C ASN A 131 -8.19 38.13 4.01
#